data_AF-A0A545SKP2-F1
#
_entry.id   AF-A0A545SKP2-F1
#
_cell.length_a   1.000
_cell.length_b   1.000
_cell.length_c   1.000
_cell.angle_alpha   90.00
_cell.angle_beta   90.00
_cell.angle_gamma   90.00
#
_symmetry.space_group_name_H-M   'P 1'
#
loop_
_entity.id
_entity.type
_entity.pdbx_description
1 polymer ?
#
loop_
_entity_poly.entity_id
_entity_poly.type
_entity_poly.pdbx_seq_one_letter_code
_entity_poly.pdbx_strand_id
1 'polypeptide(L)'
;MSNLYSQYKVCSLCGHEDQRGISAEIAAFEERRKWTEACSKCGNQEVSSSGVALPELTKELMEIWSRDDSLSFYEQDEDICLAEANNIELLLEFLDSNNTLASKRSMLLATLCVLIHDNVPDDEQDDSDINIEVANRVAGELKKRIELFVELDTSLIMDYIKELAYPQIGVPLAGM
;
A
#
# COMPACT_ATOMS: atom_id res chain seq x y z
N MET A 1 -14.32 7.18 -20.71
CA MET A 1 -13.72 6.01 -21.38
C MET A 1 -13.08 5.19 -20.28
N SER A 2 -13.49 3.94 -20.09
CA SER A 2 -12.90 3.09 -19.05
C SER A 2 -11.47 2.76 -19.48
N ASN A 3 -10.46 3.30 -18.79
CA ASN A 3 -9.07 2.92 -19.03
C ASN A 3 -8.92 1.44 -18.66
N LEU A 4 -8.50 0.63 -19.62
CA LEU A 4 -8.20 -0.79 -19.40
C LEU A 4 -6.72 -0.93 -19.05
N TYR A 5 -6.45 -1.75 -18.06
CA TYR A 5 -5.11 -2.12 -17.60
C TYR A 5 -4.73 -3.48 -18.17
N SER A 6 -3.48 -3.62 -18.59
CA SER A 6 -2.98 -4.87 -19.16
C SER A 6 -2.68 -5.88 -18.05
N GLN A 7 -3.15 -7.12 -18.23
CA GLN A 7 -2.75 -8.26 -17.43
C GLN A 7 -2.28 -9.37 -18.36
N TYR A 8 -1.16 -10.00 -18.03
CA TYR A 8 -0.58 -11.08 -18.82
C TYR A 8 -0.23 -12.31 -17.96
N LYS A 9 -0.15 -13.46 -18.62
CA LYS A 9 0.47 -14.67 -18.08
C LYS A 9 1.13 -15.49 -19.16
N VAL A 10 2.21 -16.17 -18.82
CA VAL A 10 2.97 -17.04 -19.72
C VAL A 10 2.79 -18.49 -19.33
N CYS A 11 2.34 -19.31 -20.28
CA CYS A 11 2.14 -20.74 -20.09
C CYS A 11 3.47 -21.48 -19.91
N SER A 12 3.60 -22.25 -18.82
CA SER A 12 4.83 -23.01 -18.50
C SER A 12 5.16 -24.09 -19.53
N LEU A 13 4.14 -24.66 -20.19
CA LEU A 13 4.30 -25.78 -21.12
C LEU A 13 4.67 -25.34 -22.54
N CYS A 14 3.97 -24.34 -23.08
CA CYS A 14 4.12 -23.95 -24.49
C CYS A 14 4.69 -22.56 -24.72
N GLY A 15 5.00 -21.81 -23.64
CA GLY A 15 5.56 -20.46 -23.69
C GLY A 15 4.64 -19.41 -24.31
N HIS A 16 3.36 -19.73 -24.54
CA HIS A 16 2.40 -18.76 -25.06
C HIS A 16 2.05 -17.74 -23.98
N GLU A 17 2.01 -16.47 -24.38
CA GLU A 17 1.57 -15.37 -23.54
C GLU A 17 0.11 -15.05 -23.83
N ASP A 18 -0.75 -15.23 -22.84
CA ASP A 18 -2.12 -14.74 -22.86
C ASP A 18 -2.15 -13.32 -22.27
N GLN A 19 -2.93 -12.43 -22.90
CA GLN A 19 -3.15 -11.07 -22.41
C GLN A 19 -4.65 -10.75 -22.32
N ARG A 20 -5.03 -9.94 -21.34
CA ARG A 20 -6.39 -9.38 -21.22
C ARG A 20 -6.36 -7.93 -20.73
N GLY A 21 -7.38 -7.16 -21.11
CA GLY A 21 -7.67 -5.86 -20.54
C GLY A 21 -8.63 -5.99 -19.36
N ILE A 22 -8.29 -5.38 -18.22
CA ILE A 22 -9.11 -5.36 -17.00
C ILE A 22 -9.38 -3.92 -16.56
N SER A 23 -10.44 -3.69 -15.78
CA SER A 23 -10.72 -2.35 -15.22
C SER A 23 -9.69 -1.96 -14.16
N ALA A 24 -9.59 -0.66 -13.86
CA ALA A 24 -8.76 -0.14 -12.76
C ALA A 24 -9.07 -0.84 -11.43
N GLU A 25 -10.35 -1.01 -11.12
CA GLU A 25 -10.82 -1.68 -9.89
C GLU A 25 -10.39 -3.16 -9.83
N ILE A 26 -10.42 -3.89 -10.94
CA ILE A 26 -9.90 -5.26 -10.97
C ILE A 26 -8.38 -5.25 -10.86
N ALA A 27 -7.69 -4.29 -11.49
CA ALA A 27 -6.24 -4.20 -11.48
C ALA A 27 -5.65 -3.75 -10.14
N ALA A 28 -6.39 -2.97 -9.35
CA ALA A 28 -5.91 -2.43 -8.09
C ALA A 28 -5.82 -3.50 -6.99
N PHE A 29 -6.83 -4.37 -6.87
CA PHE A 29 -6.97 -5.25 -5.71
C PHE A 29 -6.46 -6.66 -5.98
N GLU A 30 -5.57 -7.18 -5.14
CA GLU A 30 -4.92 -8.47 -5.35
C GLU A 30 -5.93 -9.62 -5.44
N GLU A 31 -6.96 -9.59 -4.61
CA GLU A 31 -8.00 -10.61 -4.56
C GLU A 31 -8.79 -10.71 -5.87
N ARG A 32 -8.89 -9.60 -6.61
CA ARG A 32 -9.68 -9.47 -7.84
C ARG A 32 -8.89 -9.79 -9.10
N ARG A 33 -7.56 -9.73 -9.03
CA ARG A 33 -6.67 -9.96 -10.19
C ARG A 33 -6.50 -11.43 -10.57
N LYS A 34 -6.95 -12.38 -9.75
CA LYS A 34 -6.74 -13.82 -9.99
C LYS A 34 -7.19 -14.22 -11.41
N TRP A 35 -6.30 -14.89 -12.15
CA TRP A 35 -6.53 -15.31 -13.53
C TRP A 35 -6.45 -16.84 -13.67
N THR A 36 -7.60 -17.51 -13.57
CA THR A 36 -7.69 -18.98 -13.47
C THR A 36 -7.90 -19.73 -14.79
N GLU A 37 -8.24 -19.03 -15.88
CA GLU A 37 -8.49 -19.65 -17.18
C GLU A 37 -7.25 -20.42 -17.69
N ALA A 38 -7.43 -21.53 -18.40
CA ALA A 38 -6.30 -22.25 -18.97
C ALA A 38 -5.64 -21.48 -20.12
N CYS A 39 -4.41 -21.84 -20.48
CA CYS A 39 -3.70 -21.29 -21.63
C CYS A 39 -4.53 -21.43 -22.91
N SER A 40 -4.74 -20.33 -23.63
CA SER A 40 -5.61 -20.32 -24.82
C SER A 40 -5.10 -21.20 -25.97
N LYS A 41 -3.78 -21.49 -26.00
CA LYS A 41 -3.12 -22.26 -27.07
C LYS A 41 -3.09 -23.76 -26.82
N CYS A 42 -2.79 -24.20 -25.59
CA CYS A 42 -2.59 -25.62 -25.29
C CYS A 42 -3.46 -26.18 -24.16
N GLY A 43 -4.29 -25.34 -23.51
CA GLY A 43 -5.16 -25.75 -22.41
C GLY A 43 -4.44 -26.07 -21.09
N ASN A 44 -3.13 -25.88 -21.00
CA ASN A 44 -2.38 -26.04 -19.75
C ASN A 44 -2.75 -24.97 -18.72
N GLN A 45 -2.80 -25.32 -17.43
CA GLN A 45 -3.14 -24.37 -16.36
C GLN A 45 -1.92 -23.78 -15.66
N GLU A 46 -0.75 -24.39 -15.79
CA GLU A 46 0.46 -23.91 -15.13
C GLU A 46 1.03 -22.67 -15.84
N VAL A 47 1.44 -21.72 -15.01
CA VAL A 47 1.96 -20.41 -15.39
C VAL A 47 3.40 -20.31 -14.93
N SER A 48 4.31 -19.92 -15.82
CA SER A 48 5.71 -19.66 -15.49
C SER A 48 5.96 -18.22 -15.01
N SER A 49 5.15 -17.28 -15.49
CA SER A 49 5.19 -15.87 -15.08
C SER A 49 3.85 -15.20 -15.33
N SER A 50 3.52 -14.19 -14.53
CA SER A 50 2.34 -13.36 -14.72
C SER A 50 2.61 -11.95 -14.23
N GLY A 51 1.86 -10.98 -14.73
CA GLY A 51 1.96 -9.60 -14.28
C GLY A 51 0.75 -8.79 -14.66
N VAL A 52 0.66 -7.61 -14.07
CA VAL A 52 -0.44 -6.67 -14.24
C VAL A 52 0.10 -5.25 -14.19
N ALA A 53 -0.38 -4.39 -15.08
CA ALA A 53 -0.17 -2.96 -14.97
C ALA A 53 -1.07 -2.42 -13.85
N LEU A 54 -0.46 -1.82 -12.83
CA LEU A 54 -1.19 -1.29 -11.69
C LEU A 54 -1.70 0.12 -11.98
N PRO A 55 -2.92 0.46 -11.55
CA PRO A 55 -3.39 1.84 -11.54
C PRO A 55 -2.64 2.67 -10.50
N GLU A 56 -2.51 3.97 -10.77
CA GLU A 56 -2.17 4.94 -9.72
C GLU A 56 -3.23 4.91 -8.62
N LEU A 57 -2.83 5.21 -7.39
CA LEU A 57 -3.76 5.32 -6.28
C LEU A 57 -4.66 6.53 -6.50
N THR A 58 -5.97 6.28 -6.60
CA THR A 58 -6.97 7.35 -6.77
C THR A 58 -7.95 7.37 -5.61
N LYS A 59 -8.62 8.50 -5.43
CA LYS A 59 -9.71 8.62 -4.47
C LYS A 59 -10.80 7.57 -4.67
N GLU A 60 -11.17 7.27 -5.92
CA GLU A 60 -12.18 6.26 -6.24
C GLU A 60 -11.77 4.86 -5.76
N LEU A 61 -10.49 4.48 -5.96
CA LEU A 61 -9.97 3.21 -5.47
C LEU A 61 -9.90 3.18 -3.94
N MET A 62 -9.48 4.28 -3.31
CA MET A 62 -9.46 4.42 -1.86
C MET A 62 -10.85 4.34 -1.24
N GLU A 63 -11.89 4.89 -1.89
CA GLU A 63 -13.28 4.78 -1.42
C GLU A 63 -13.80 3.34 -1.43
N ILE A 64 -13.36 2.53 -2.39
CA ILE A 64 -13.70 1.10 -2.45
C ILE A 64 -12.94 0.35 -1.35
N TRP A 65 -11.63 0.53 -1.28
CA TRP A 65 -10.74 -0.16 -0.34
C TRP A 65 -11.06 0.15 1.13
N SER A 66 -11.33 1.42 1.44
CA SER A 66 -11.56 1.90 2.82
C SER A 66 -12.80 1.31 3.49
N ARG A 67 -13.69 0.66 2.72
CA ARG A 67 -14.97 0.13 3.18
C ARG A 67 -15.07 -1.40 3.14
N ASP A 68 -13.99 -2.07 2.75
CA ASP A 68 -13.99 -3.53 2.56
C ASP A 68 -12.66 -4.14 3.04
N ASP A 69 -12.71 -4.82 4.19
CA ASP A 69 -11.55 -5.52 4.76
C ASP A 69 -11.07 -6.70 3.94
N SER A 70 -11.88 -7.18 2.99
CA SER A 70 -11.49 -8.28 2.10
C SER A 70 -10.65 -7.82 0.90
N LEU A 71 -10.44 -6.51 0.73
CA LEU A 71 -9.66 -5.95 -0.35
C LEU A 71 -8.31 -5.46 0.15
N SER A 72 -7.26 -5.79 -0.57
CA SER A 72 -5.92 -5.23 -0.38
C SER A 72 -5.35 -4.79 -1.73
N PHE A 73 -4.62 -3.69 -1.74
CA PHE A 73 -3.77 -3.35 -2.89
C PHE A 73 -2.66 -4.39 -3.04
N TYR A 74 -2.13 -4.85 -1.90
CA TYR A 74 -1.14 -5.92 -1.79
C TYR A 74 -1.40 -6.72 -0.51
N GLU A 75 -1.50 -8.06 -0.60
CA GLU A 75 -1.73 -8.92 0.56
C GLU A 75 -0.53 -8.89 1.54
N GLN A 76 0.66 -8.57 1.02
CA GLN A 76 1.90 -8.42 1.79
C GLN A 76 2.44 -7.02 1.63
N ASP A 77 2.99 -6.47 2.71
CA ASP A 77 3.70 -5.19 2.71
C ASP A 77 2.87 -4.04 2.09
N GLU A 78 1.55 -4.04 2.33
CA GLU A 78 0.63 -3.03 1.81
C GLU A 78 1.01 -1.63 2.29
N ASP A 79 1.46 -1.51 3.54
CA ASP A 79 1.93 -0.28 4.15
C ASP A 79 3.15 0.29 3.42
N ILE A 80 4.10 -0.56 3.06
CA ILE A 80 5.30 -0.20 2.30
C ILE A 80 4.92 0.20 0.87
N CYS A 81 4.07 -0.58 0.21
CA CYS A 81 3.68 -0.31 -1.18
C CYS A 81 2.84 0.96 -1.33
N LEU A 82 2.12 1.37 -0.29
CA LEU A 82 1.34 2.62 -0.29
C LEU A 82 2.16 3.85 0.12
N ALA A 83 3.36 3.66 0.70
CA ALA A 83 4.20 4.68 1.29
C ALA A 83 4.95 5.54 0.25
N GLU A 84 4.21 6.17 -0.66
CA GLU A 84 4.75 7.10 -1.64
C GLU A 84 4.41 8.56 -1.30
N ALA A 85 5.36 9.48 -1.52
CA ALA A 85 5.21 10.89 -1.15
C ALA A 85 4.07 11.63 -1.88
N ASN A 86 3.76 11.21 -3.11
CA ASN A 86 2.62 11.69 -3.91
C ASN A 86 1.26 11.33 -3.27
N ASN A 87 1.21 10.28 -2.44
CA ASN A 87 -0.03 9.76 -1.84
C ASN A 87 -0.37 10.41 -0.50
N ILE A 88 0.55 11.16 0.13
CA ILE A 88 0.41 11.71 1.50
C ILE A 88 -0.95 12.36 1.76
N GLU A 89 -1.40 13.25 0.87
CA GLU A 89 -2.68 13.97 1.05
C GLU A 89 -3.87 13.01 1.02
N LEU A 90 -3.83 12.02 0.15
CA LEU A 90 -4.88 11.01 0.02
C LEU A 90 -4.88 10.08 1.24
N LEU A 91 -3.70 9.66 1.73
CA LEU A 91 -3.58 8.85 2.94
C LEU A 91 -4.15 9.58 4.15
N LEU A 92 -3.81 10.86 4.33
CA LEU A 92 -4.32 11.68 5.43
C LEU A 92 -5.84 11.91 5.34
N GLU A 93 -6.37 12.17 4.14
CA GLU A 93 -7.82 12.33 3.91
C GLU A 93 -8.60 11.10 4.40
N PHE A 94 -8.12 9.90 4.07
CA PHE A 94 -8.80 8.66 4.44
C PHE A 94 -8.52 8.25 5.89
N LEU A 95 -7.39 8.64 6.48
CA LEU A 95 -7.11 8.44 7.89
C LEU A 95 -8.10 9.22 8.77
N ASP A 96 -8.45 10.44 8.36
CA ASP A 96 -9.39 11.33 9.07
C ASP A 96 -10.87 11.01 8.79
N SER A 97 -11.14 10.17 7.79
CA SER A 97 -12.50 9.83 7.37
C SER A 97 -13.14 8.82 8.32
N ASN A 98 -14.27 9.21 8.93
CA ASN A 98 -15.12 8.32 9.72
C ASN A 98 -15.78 7.19 8.92
N ASN A 99 -15.74 7.28 7.57
CA ASN A 99 -16.26 6.22 6.70
C ASN A 99 -15.21 5.14 6.40
N THR A 100 -13.95 5.37 6.79
CA THR A 100 -12.86 4.41 6.64
C THR A 100 -12.90 3.43 7.81
N LEU A 101 -12.85 2.13 7.53
CA LEU A 101 -12.80 1.08 8.54
C LEU A 101 -11.59 1.25 9.46
N ALA A 102 -11.73 0.86 10.73
CA ALA A 102 -10.67 1.05 11.73
C ALA A 102 -9.37 0.31 11.35
N SER A 103 -9.49 -0.93 10.87
CA SER A 103 -8.42 -1.74 10.25
C SER A 103 -7.69 -1.01 9.13
N LYS A 104 -8.44 -0.35 8.25
CA LYS A 104 -7.91 0.44 7.13
C LYS A 104 -7.22 1.72 7.62
N ARG A 105 -7.76 2.37 8.65
CA ARG A 105 -7.10 3.52 9.30
C ARG A 105 -5.81 3.09 10.00
N SER A 106 -5.77 1.92 10.63
CA SER A 106 -4.53 1.33 11.17
C SER A 106 -3.48 1.08 10.08
N MET A 107 -3.89 0.55 8.92
CA MET A 107 -2.99 0.40 7.77
C MET A 107 -2.44 1.75 7.29
N LEU A 108 -3.30 2.77 7.13
CA LEU A 108 -2.86 4.11 6.75
C LEU A 108 -1.91 4.75 7.77
N LEU A 109 -2.14 4.51 9.05
CA LEU A 109 -1.24 4.96 10.12
C LEU A 109 0.13 4.29 9.98
N ALA A 110 0.17 2.98 9.70
CA ALA A 110 1.41 2.25 9.44
C ALA A 110 2.14 2.78 8.19
N THR A 111 1.43 2.96 7.07
CA THR A 111 1.97 3.57 5.83
C THR A 111 2.63 4.92 6.10
N LEU A 112 2.00 5.79 6.89
CA LEU A 112 2.56 7.10 7.20
C LEU A 112 3.79 7.00 8.12
N CYS A 113 3.86 6.01 9.00
CA CYS A 113 5.06 5.72 9.77
C CYS A 113 6.21 5.18 8.90
N VAL A 114 5.92 4.33 7.90
CA VAL A 114 6.91 3.90 6.89
C VAL A 114 7.46 5.12 6.14
N LEU A 115 6.60 6.04 5.70
CA LEU A 115 7.03 7.27 5.05
C LEU A 115 7.98 8.12 5.89
N ILE A 116 7.82 8.14 7.22
CA ILE A 116 8.79 8.81 8.11
C ILE A 116 10.09 8.01 8.14
N HIS A 117 10.01 6.70 8.39
CA HIS A 117 11.16 5.81 8.45
C HIS A 117 12.06 5.93 7.22
N ASP A 118 11.48 5.83 6.02
CA ASP A 118 12.23 5.81 4.76
C ASP A 118 12.80 7.19 4.38
N ASN A 119 12.44 8.25 5.10
CA ASN A 119 12.83 9.62 4.78
C ASN A 119 13.56 10.34 5.92
N VAL A 120 13.98 9.61 6.95
CA VAL A 120 14.86 10.11 8.01
C VAL A 120 16.26 9.53 7.81
N PRO A 121 17.32 10.34 7.97
CA PRO A 121 18.70 9.84 7.93
C PRO A 121 18.93 8.74 8.96
N ASP A 122 19.41 7.60 8.50
CA ASP A 122 19.97 6.53 9.32
C ASP A 122 21.41 6.24 8.86
N ASP A 123 22.27 5.84 9.78
CA ASP A 123 23.71 5.64 9.58
C ASP A 123 24.01 4.55 8.51
N GLU A 124 23.00 3.76 8.12
CA GLU A 124 23.08 2.65 7.15
C GLU A 124 22.52 2.96 5.74
N GLN A 125 21.87 4.10 5.50
CA GLN A 125 21.26 4.44 4.20
C GLN A 125 22.12 5.37 3.33
N ASP A 126 22.06 5.17 2.02
CA ASP A 126 22.61 6.11 1.04
C ASP A 126 21.76 7.39 1.05
N ASP A 127 22.35 8.51 1.50
CA ASP A 127 21.71 9.83 1.68
C ASP A 127 20.99 10.38 0.44
N SER A 128 21.18 9.79 -0.75
CA SER A 128 20.67 10.34 -2.01
C SER A 128 19.16 10.25 -2.22
N ASP A 129 18.48 9.29 -1.58
CA ASP A 129 17.02 9.12 -1.69
C ASP A 129 16.24 9.67 -0.48
N ILE A 130 16.95 10.11 0.56
CA ILE A 130 16.35 10.60 1.81
C ILE A 130 15.76 12.00 1.61
N ASN A 131 14.45 12.14 1.83
CA ASN A 131 13.78 13.44 1.81
C ASN A 131 13.24 13.84 3.18
N ILE A 132 14.11 14.46 3.99
CA ILE A 132 13.74 14.88 5.35
C ILE A 132 12.55 15.85 5.41
N GLU A 133 12.24 16.57 4.33
CA GLU A 133 11.05 17.42 4.26
C GLU A 133 9.76 16.59 4.25
N VAL A 134 9.77 15.42 3.59
CA VAL A 134 8.67 14.45 3.61
C VAL A 134 8.47 13.92 5.03
N ALA A 135 9.54 13.42 5.67
CA ALA A 135 9.46 12.92 7.03
C ALA A 135 8.92 13.97 8.01
N ASN A 136 9.45 15.20 7.97
CA ASN A 136 9.02 16.29 8.83
C ASN A 136 7.55 16.67 8.61
N ARG A 137 7.10 16.70 7.35
CA ARG A 137 5.70 16.97 7.00
C ARG A 137 4.78 15.89 7.57
N VAL A 138 5.10 14.63 7.34
CA VAL A 138 4.27 13.50 7.80
C VAL A 138 4.25 13.45 9.33
N ALA A 139 5.40 13.57 9.99
CA ALA A 139 5.48 13.62 11.45
C ALA A 139 4.68 14.80 12.03
N GLY A 140 4.75 15.97 11.39
CA GLY A 140 3.98 17.15 11.77
C GLY A 140 2.46 16.94 11.67
N GLU A 141 1.98 16.20 10.67
CA GLU A 141 0.57 15.86 10.52
C GLU A 141 0.13 14.79 11.53
N LEU A 142 0.93 13.74 11.75
CA LEU A 142 0.62 12.69 12.72
C LEU A 142 0.63 13.22 14.16
N LYS A 143 1.49 14.18 14.47
CA LYS A 143 1.52 14.83 15.79
C LYS A 143 0.23 15.56 16.15
N LYS A 144 -0.50 16.07 15.14
CA LYS A 144 -1.83 16.67 15.34
C LYS A 144 -2.92 15.64 15.65
N ARG A 145 -2.62 14.36 15.41
CA ARG A 145 -3.52 13.20 15.48
C ARG A 145 -2.96 12.13 16.42
N ILE A 146 -2.22 12.56 17.44
CA ILE A 146 -1.45 11.67 18.31
C ILE A 146 -2.36 10.68 19.07
N GLU A 147 -3.61 11.06 19.30
CA GLU A 147 -4.65 10.21 19.89
C GLU A 147 -4.93 8.95 19.07
N LEU A 148 -4.72 8.98 17.76
CA LEU A 148 -4.93 7.80 16.90
C LEU A 148 -4.01 6.63 17.26
N PHE A 149 -2.84 6.89 17.83
CA PHE A 149 -1.92 5.84 18.31
C PHE A 149 -2.43 5.10 19.55
N VAL A 150 -3.46 5.64 20.21
CA VAL A 150 -4.15 4.99 21.33
C VAL A 150 -5.46 4.34 20.86
N GLU A 151 -6.13 4.95 19.88
CA GLU A 151 -7.45 4.51 19.38
C GLU A 151 -7.37 3.37 18.38
N LEU A 152 -6.32 3.32 17.57
CA LEU A 152 -6.15 2.37 16.47
C LEU A 152 -5.18 1.26 16.85
N ASP A 153 -5.29 0.13 16.15
CA ASP A 153 -4.31 -0.96 16.27
C ASP A 153 -2.98 -0.53 15.63
N THR A 154 -1.91 -0.56 16.41
CA THR A 154 -0.55 -0.20 15.98
C THR A 154 0.37 -1.43 15.88
N SER A 155 -0.17 -2.65 16.00
CA SER A 155 0.61 -3.88 15.82
C SER A 155 1.10 -4.07 14.39
N LEU A 156 0.48 -3.40 13.42
CA LEU A 156 0.93 -3.37 12.02
C LEU A 156 2.22 -2.56 11.84
N ILE A 157 2.54 -1.67 12.76
CA ILE A 157 3.74 -0.85 12.69
C ILE A 157 4.90 -1.67 13.24
N MET A 158 5.85 -2.04 12.38
CA MET A 158 7.01 -2.83 12.77
C MET A 158 7.86 -2.10 13.81
N ASP A 159 8.48 -2.84 14.73
CA ASP A 159 9.18 -2.24 15.87
C ASP A 159 10.34 -1.33 15.45
N TYR A 160 11.11 -1.71 14.42
CA TYR A 160 12.17 -0.86 13.87
C TYR A 160 11.62 0.46 13.28
N ILE A 161 10.41 0.43 12.70
CA ILE A 161 9.72 1.64 12.22
C ILE A 161 9.32 2.50 13.42
N LYS A 162 8.78 1.89 14.48
CA LYS A 162 8.39 2.63 15.71
C LYS A 162 9.58 3.34 16.33
N GLU A 163 10.71 2.64 16.48
CA GLU A 163 11.94 3.17 17.08
C GLU A 163 12.40 4.47 16.43
N LEU A 164 12.21 4.60 15.10
CA LEU A 164 12.58 5.78 14.34
C LEU A 164 11.44 6.81 14.23
N ALA A 165 10.22 6.37 13.88
CA ALA A 165 9.12 7.28 13.58
C ALA A 165 8.46 7.87 14.85
N TYR A 166 8.30 7.09 15.91
CA TYR A 166 7.58 7.53 17.11
C TYR A 166 8.24 8.73 17.81
N PRO A 167 9.57 8.78 17.98
CA PRO A 167 10.25 9.95 18.54
C PRO A 167 9.98 11.24 17.75
N GLN A 168 9.88 11.17 16.42
CA GLN A 168 9.61 12.33 15.56
C GLN A 168 8.19 12.87 15.75
N ILE A 169 7.24 11.98 16.02
CA ILE A 169 5.82 12.31 16.23
C ILE A 169 5.58 12.77 17.68
N GLY A 170 6.37 12.25 18.62
CA GLY A 170 6.19 12.44 20.07
C GLY A 170 5.38 11.33 20.74
N VAL A 171 5.29 10.15 20.10
CA VAL A 171 4.63 8.96 20.67
C VAL A 171 5.62 8.25 21.60
N PRO A 172 5.24 7.91 22.85
CA PRO A 172 6.11 7.15 23.74
C PRO A 172 6.37 5.73 23.22
N LEU A 173 7.62 5.28 23.25
CA LEU A 173 7.99 3.87 23.00
C LEU A 173 7.66 2.95 24.20
N ALA A 174 7.25 3.52 25.33
CA ALA A 174 7.01 2.77 26.56
C ALA A 174 5.76 1.88 26.44
N GLY A 175 5.94 0.56 26.50
CA GLY A 175 4.88 -0.44 26.37
C GLY A 175 5.03 -1.38 25.17
N MET A 176 6.13 -1.26 24.41
CA MET A 176 6.60 -2.30 23.49
C MET A 176 7.10 -3.54 24.25
#